data_AF-A0A2A9KGV6-F1
#
_entry.id   AF-A0A2A9KGV6-F1
#
_cell.length_a   1.000
_cell.length_b   1.000
_cell.length_c   1.000
_cell.angle_alpha   90.00
_cell.angle_beta   90.00
_cell.angle_gamma   90.00
#
_symmetry.space_group_name_H-M   'P 1'
#
loop_
_entity.id
_entity.type
_entity.pdbx_description
1 polymer ?
#
loop_
_entity_poly.entity_id
_entity_poly.type
_entity_poly.pdbx_seq_one_letter_code
_entity_poly.pdbx_strand_id
1 'polypeptide(L)'
;MNKANQDISVKLRDRVTFDTDEGIQAGYVNDLRRDLGNGELHAWVEVDHQLPGCFRAVPVSAILTSDPVGAPSIIDFCVNWSMQVLAASEPAMCE
;
A
#
# COMPACT_ATOMS: atom_id res chain seq x y z
N MET A 1 -21.36 -5.23 13.14
CA MET A 1 -19.92 -5.07 12.82
C MET A 1 -19.87 -4.19 11.58
N ASN A 2 -19.51 -2.91 11.72
CA ASN A 2 -19.52 -1.96 10.62
C ASN A 2 -18.36 -2.30 9.67
N LYS A 3 -18.62 -3.12 8.65
CA LYS A 3 -17.70 -3.28 7.52
C LYS A 3 -17.79 -1.97 6.75
N ALA A 4 -16.96 -1.00 7.15
CA ALA A 4 -16.79 0.22 6.38
C ALA A 4 -16.43 -0.25 4.96
N ASN A 5 -17.36 -0.09 4.04
CA ASN A 5 -17.14 -0.31 2.62
C ASN A 5 -16.26 0.86 2.15
N GLN A 6 -15.01 0.86 2.63
CA GLN A 6 -13.96 1.72 2.15
C GLN A 6 -13.82 1.30 0.68
N ASP A 7 -14.21 2.22 -0.21
CA ASP A 7 -13.96 2.09 -1.64
C ASP A 7 -12.44 2.26 -1.82
N ILE A 8 -11.69 1.23 -1.42
CA ILE A 8 -10.24 1.21 -1.55
C ILE A 8 -9.98 1.03 -3.05
N SER A 9 -9.69 2.15 -3.71
CA SER A 9 -9.35 2.17 -5.12
C SER A 9 -7.92 1.68 -5.31
N VAL A 10 -7.76 0.36 -5.34
CA VAL A 10 -6.46 -0.29 -5.58
C VAL A 10 -6.12 -0.22 -7.07
N LYS A 11 -4.93 0.27 -7.40
CA LYS A 11 -4.43 0.35 -8.77
C LYS A 11 -3.22 -0.56 -8.98
N LEU A 12 -2.90 -0.81 -10.24
CA LEU A 12 -1.66 -1.48 -10.62
C LEU A 12 -0.46 -0.69 -10.09
N ARG A 13 0.51 -1.40 -9.54
CA ARG A 13 1.73 -0.91 -8.86
C ARG A 13 1.53 -0.21 -7.53
N ASP A 14 0.30 -0.11 -7.03
CA ASP A 14 0.11 0.39 -5.67
C ASP A 14 0.77 -0.56 -4.68
N ARG A 15 1.34 0.03 -3.62
CA ARG A 15 1.88 -0.73 -2.50
C ARG A 15 0.73 -0.97 -1.54
N VAL A 16 0.38 -2.23 -1.33
CA VAL A 16 -0.76 -2.62 -0.50
C VAL A 16 -0.28 -3.37 0.73
N THR A 17 -0.99 -3.20 1.83
CA THR A 17 -0.85 -4.04 3.02
C THR A 17 -2.12 -4.82 3.26
N PHE A 18 -1.97 -6.08 3.67
CA PHE A 18 -3.07 -6.99 3.90
C PHE A 18 -2.76 -7.92 5.07
N ASP A 19 -3.81 -8.33 5.79
CA ASP A 19 -3.69 -9.29 6.88
C ASP A 19 -3.67 -10.72 6.35
N THR A 20 -2.83 -11.54 6.95
CA THR A 20 -2.71 -12.96 6.64
C THR A 20 -2.63 -13.74 7.95
N ASP A 21 -2.84 -15.05 7.91
CA ASP A 21 -2.72 -15.91 9.10
C ASP A 21 -1.32 -15.82 9.75
N GLU A 22 -0.30 -15.45 8.96
CA GLU A 22 1.09 -15.26 9.37
C GLU A 22 1.37 -13.82 9.89
N GLY A 23 0.35 -12.96 9.90
CA GLY A 23 0.42 -11.55 10.26
C GLY A 23 0.28 -10.59 9.08
N ILE A 24 0.60 -9.31 9.31
CA ILE A 24 0.48 -8.25 8.31
C ILE A 24 1.60 -8.36 7.27
N GLN A 25 1.21 -8.49 6.00
CA GLN A 25 2.13 -8.54 4.86
C GLN A 25 1.95 -7.31 3.98
N ALA A 26 3.01 -7.00 3.22
CA ALA A 26 3.04 -5.91 2.26
C ALA A 26 3.56 -6.41 0.90
N GLY A 27 3.08 -5.77 -0.17
CA GLY A 27 3.55 -6.07 -1.51
C GLY A 27 3.01 -5.10 -2.55
N TYR A 28 3.34 -5.35 -3.81
CA TYR A 28 2.94 -4.51 -4.93
C TYR A 28 1.90 -5.20 -5.79
N VAL A 29 0.87 -4.45 -6.18
CA VAL A 29 -0.20 -4.97 -7.05
C VAL A 29 0.33 -5.11 -8.47
N ASN A 30 0.49 -6.34 -8.94
CA ASN A 30 0.96 -6.63 -10.28
C ASN A 30 -0.20 -6.77 -11.29
N ASP A 31 -1.34 -7.30 -10.86
CA ASP A 31 -2.52 -7.47 -11.71
C ASP A 31 -3.82 -7.37 -10.90
N LEU A 32 -4.93 -7.00 -11.56
CA LEU A 32 -6.25 -6.92 -10.93
C LEU A 32 -7.25 -7.75 -11.75
N ARG A 33 -7.85 -8.75 -11.13
CA ARG A 33 -8.78 -9.67 -11.79
C ARG A 33 -10.07 -9.77 -11.02
N ARG A 34 -11.20 -9.74 -11.73
CA ARG A 34 -12.49 -10.10 -11.15
C ARG A 34 -12.68 -11.59 -11.27
N ASP A 35 -13.08 -12.22 -10.18
CA ASP A 35 -13.51 -13.61 -10.21
C ASP A 35 -14.85 -13.72 -10.97
N LEU A 36 -14.98 -14.76 -11.78
CA LEU A 36 -16.12 -14.94 -12.68
C LEU A 36 -17.37 -15.48 -11.97
N GLY A 37 -17.21 -16.05 -10.77
CA GLY A 37 -18.31 -16.63 -9.99
C GLY A 37 -19.01 -15.58 -9.13
N ASN A 38 -18.26 -14.90 -8.25
CA ASN A 38 -18.81 -13.94 -7.28
C ASN A 38 -18.66 -12.46 -7.71
N GLY A 39 -17.88 -12.19 -8.77
CA GLY A 39 -17.58 -10.82 -9.20
C GLY A 39 -16.62 -10.06 -8.29
N GLU A 40 -16.04 -10.71 -7.26
CA GLU A 40 -15.10 -10.09 -6.35
C GLU A 40 -13.78 -9.76 -7.05
N LEU A 41 -13.33 -8.52 -6.83
CA LEU A 41 -12.06 -8.05 -7.36
C LEU A 41 -10.92 -8.58 -6.47
N HIS A 42 -9.98 -9.26 -7.10
CA HIS A 42 -8.77 -9.80 -6.49
C HIS A 42 -7.55 -9.07 -7.05
N ALA A 43 -6.70 -8.59 -6.15
CA ALA A 43 -5.38 -8.05 -6.45
C ALA A 43 -4.36 -9.18 -6.41
N TRP A 44 -3.58 -9.31 -7.47
CA TRP A 44 -2.41 -10.17 -7.52
C TRP A 44 -1.22 -9.38 -7.00
N VAL A 45 -0.88 -9.63 -5.75
CA VAL A 45 0.15 -8.89 -5.04
C VAL A 45 1.44 -9.69 -5.05
N GLU A 46 2.51 -9.10 -5.56
CA GLU A 46 3.87 -9.62 -5.39
C GLU A 46 4.36 -9.24 -3.98
N VAL A 47 4.66 -10.24 -3.16
CA VAL A 47 4.96 -10.05 -1.73
C VAL A 47 6.44 -9.72 -1.55
N ASP A 48 6.74 -8.61 -0.84
CA ASP A 48 8.09 -8.04 -0.72
C ASP A 48 9.10 -8.98 -0.04
N HIS A 49 8.63 -9.82 0.89
CA HIS A 49 9.46 -10.74 1.66
C HIS A 49 9.54 -12.16 1.07
N GLN A 50 9.00 -12.38 -0.14
CA GLN A 50 9.09 -13.66 -0.85
C GLN A 50 10.02 -13.58 -2.07
N LEU A 51 10.38 -14.74 -2.62
CA LEU A 51 11.17 -14.80 -3.85
C LEU A 51 10.45 -14.04 -4.98
N PRO A 52 11.18 -13.30 -5.83
CA PRO A 52 10.58 -12.60 -6.96
C PRO A 52 9.82 -13.59 -7.85
N GLY A 53 8.58 -13.22 -8.24
CA GLY A 53 7.66 -14.11 -8.94
C GLY A 53 6.69 -14.90 -8.05
N CYS A 54 6.74 -14.75 -6.72
CA CYS A 54 5.69 -15.23 -5.82
C CYS A 54 4.54 -14.22 -5.74
N PHE A 55 3.38 -14.59 -6.29
CA PHE A 55 2.17 -13.77 -6.27
C PHE A 55 1.12 -14.36 -5.34
N ARG A 56 0.42 -13.49 -4.62
CA ARG A 56 -0.73 -13.86 -3.80
C ARG A 56 -1.98 -13.18 -4.35
N ALA A 57 -3.03 -13.98 -4.56
CA ALA A 57 -4.35 -13.44 -4.87
C ALA A 57 -5.02 -12.98 -3.57
N VAL A 58 -5.18 -11.68 -3.41
CA VAL A 58 -5.77 -11.05 -2.22
C VAL A 58 -7.08 -10.38 -2.64
N PRO A 59 -8.23 -10.70 -2.01
CA PRO A 59 -9.47 -10.00 -2.30
C PRO A 59 -9.33 -8.54 -1.89
N VAL A 60 -9.80 -7.61 -2.71
CA VAL A 60 -9.67 -6.16 -2.43
C VAL A 60 -10.34 -5.77 -1.11
N SER A 61 -11.39 -6.50 -0.70
CA SER A 61 -12.02 -6.31 0.62
C SER A 61 -11.12 -6.66 1.81
N ALA A 62 -10.02 -7.38 1.62
CA ALA A 62 -9.06 -7.74 2.67
C ALA A 62 -7.81 -6.84 2.69
N ILE A 63 -7.70 -5.91 1.74
CA ILE A 63 -6.63 -4.91 1.73
C ILE A 63 -6.92 -3.89 2.84
N LEU A 64 -5.93 -3.67 3.69
CA LEU A 64 -6.02 -2.75 4.83
C LEU A 64 -5.65 -1.34 4.42
N THR A 65 -4.57 -1.19 3.64
CA THR A 65 -4.11 0.08 3.11
C THR A 65 -3.62 -0.08 1.68
N SER A 66 -3.84 0.95 0.87
CA SER A 66 -3.23 1.12 -0.46
C SER A 66 -2.48 2.45 -0.46
N ASP A 67 -1.16 2.38 -0.54
CA ASP A 67 -0.33 3.54 -0.78
C ASP A 67 -0.13 3.63 -2.30
N PRO A 68 -0.75 4.63 -2.97
CA PRO A 68 -0.51 4.83 -4.37
C PRO A 68 0.96 5.19 -4.53
N VAL A 69 1.71 4.35 -5.23
CA VAL A 69 3.07 4.71 -5.64
C VAL A 69 2.88 5.75 -6.73
N GLY A 70 2.72 7.00 -6.32
CA GLY A 70 2.44 8.12 -7.19
C GLY A 70 3.45 8.09 -8.33
N ALA A 71 2.98 8.28 -9.57
CA ALA A 71 3.88 8.76 -10.61
C ALA A 71 4.67 9.92 -10.00
N PRO A 72 6.00 10.02 -10.18
CA PRO A 72 6.78 11.11 -9.60
C PRO A 72 6.32 12.42 -10.24
N SER A 73 5.25 13.00 -9.71
CA SER A 73 4.88 14.38 -9.97
C SER A 73 5.88 15.20 -9.19
N ILE A 74 6.60 16.07 -9.90
CA ILE A 74 7.59 17.05 -9.41
C ILE A 74 7.19 17.77 -8.11
N ILE A 75 5.89 17.82 -7.79
CA ILE A 75 5.32 18.42 -6.59
C ILE A 75 5.59 17.59 -5.31
N ASP A 76 5.70 16.26 -5.41
CA ASP A 76 5.84 15.37 -4.24
C ASP A 76 7.21 15.53 -3.56
N PHE A 77 8.26 15.74 -4.35
CA PHE A 77 9.62 16.03 -3.84
C PHE A 77 9.69 17.34 -3.04
N CYS A 78 8.89 18.36 -3.39
CA CYS A 78 8.94 19.66 -2.69
C CYS A 78 8.27 19.62 -1.31
N VAL A 79 7.20 18.83 -1.14
CA VAL A 79 6.46 18.78 0.12
C VAL A 79 7.16 17.86 1.14
N ASN A 80 7.71 16.73 0.71
CA ASN A 80 8.35 15.77 1.62
C ASN A 80 9.72 16.26 2.16
N TRP A 81 10.52 17.00 1.38
CA TRP A 81 11.75 17.63 1.90
C TRP A 81 11.43 18.65 3.01
N SER A 82 10.36 19.44 2.83
CA SER A 82 10.03 20.53 3.76
C SER A 82 9.63 20.02 5.16
N MET A 83 9.00 18.85 5.28
CA MET A 83 8.65 18.28 6.59
C MET A 83 9.82 17.61 7.33
N GLN A 84 10.82 17.05 6.63
CA GLN A 84 12.00 16.49 7.32
C GLN A 84 12.95 17.57 7.85
N VAL A 85 13.03 18.74 7.20
CA VAL A 85 13.87 19.85 7.68
C VAL A 85 13.28 20.51 8.94
N LEU A 86 11.95 20.55 9.10
CA LEU A 86 11.31 21.09 10.31
C LEU A 86 11.40 20.16 11.53
N ALA A 87 11.58 18.85 11.34
CA ALA A 87 11.74 17.89 12.43
C ALA A 87 13.20 17.80 12.94
N ALA A 88 14.18 18.28 12.17
CA ALA A 88 15.60 18.22 12.53
C ALA A 88 16.11 19.49 13.25
N SER A 89 15.28 20.52 13.41
CA SER A 89 15.62 21.73 14.17
C SER A 89 15.16 21.63 15.62
N GLU A 90 15.68 20.65 16.35
CA GLU A 90 15.80 20.75 17.81
C GLU A 90 17.11 21.50 18.12
N PRO A 91 17.08 22.74 18.65
CA PRO A 91 18.28 23.35 19.14
C PRO A 91 18.69 22.65 20.43
N ALA A 92 19.72 21.81 20.35
CA ALA A 92 20.54 21.51 21.52
C ALA A 92 21.17 22.83 22.00
N MET A 93 20.60 23.43 23.05
CA MET A 93 21.20 24.52 23.82
C MET A 93 20.97 24.26 25.31
N CYS A 94 22.10 24.02 25.97
CA CYS A 94 22.44 23.87 27.38
C CYS A 94 21.44 24.31 28.46
N GLU A 95 21.38 23.51 29.54
CA GLU A 95 21.93 23.88 30.86
C GLU A 95 22.61 22.66 31.51
#